data_AF-A0AB34KDX9-F1
#
_entry.id   AF-A0AB34KDX9-F1
#
_cell.length_a   1.000
_cell.length_b   1.000
_cell.length_c   1.000
_cell.angle_alpha   90.00
_cell.angle_beta   90.00
_cell.angle_gamma   90.00
#
_symmetry.space_group_name_H-M   'P 1'
#
loop_
_entity.id
_entity.type
_entity.pdbx_description
1 polymer ?
#
loop_
_entity_poly.entity_id
_entity_poly.type
_entity_poly.pdbx_seq_one_letter_code
_entity_poly.pdbx_strand_id
1 'polypeptide(L)'
;MAPVTNLPDSLSDTLRHTISTSSSGDVAVSPSTRELYNELDKKINSYPPGRPYNVAIDTAPVTIERMPYIPSEGDKLIDPGTARASIAADNQHTHGTTDGGWAGIRKMETVVQQHCSYFDQDGHGIIYPQDTLIACRKWGWGIFLSALATFIINVNLSYPTQSGWLPDPFFRIYINNVHKAKHGSDSMSFDNEGRFVRNVRHPGKYKNL
;
A
#
# COMPACT_ATOMS: atom_id res chain seq x y z
N MET A 1 17.02 17.00 7.11
CA MET A 1 18.00 16.11 7.76
C MET A 1 17.53 15.93 9.20
N ALA A 2 16.84 14.84 9.49
CA ALA A 2 16.40 14.43 10.83
C ALA A 2 16.25 12.89 10.83
N PRO A 3 16.50 12.21 11.95
CA PRO A 3 17.18 10.92 11.97
C PRO A 3 16.24 9.70 11.88
N VAL A 4 16.86 8.59 11.51
CA VAL A 4 16.32 7.23 11.54
C VAL A 4 15.86 6.91 12.96
N THR A 5 14.56 6.97 13.24
CA THR A 5 14.00 6.51 14.52
C THR A 5 12.82 5.59 14.23
N ASN A 6 12.95 4.34 14.66
CA ASN A 6 11.90 3.31 14.86
C ASN A 6 12.55 1.94 15.12
N LEU A 7 13.87 1.83 15.03
CA LEU A 7 14.66 1.07 16.01
C LEU A 7 15.02 2.07 17.13
N PRO A 8 15.03 1.68 18.42
CA PRO A 8 15.62 2.53 19.45
C PRO A 8 17.05 2.91 19.00
N ASP A 9 17.42 4.18 19.17
CA ASP A 9 18.67 4.76 18.61
C ASP A 9 19.92 3.93 18.95
N SER A 10 19.89 3.24 20.10
CA SER A 10 20.93 2.30 20.53
C SER A 10 21.18 1.16 19.54
N LEU A 11 20.16 0.67 18.85
CA LEU A 11 20.27 -0.48 17.93
C LEU A 11 20.75 -0.05 16.53
N SER A 12 20.39 1.16 16.07
CA SER A 12 20.87 1.70 14.80
C SER A 12 22.35 2.08 14.84
N ASP A 13 22.81 2.64 15.95
CA ASP A 13 24.21 3.02 16.12
C ASP A 13 25.11 1.80 16.24
N THR A 14 24.64 0.77 16.95
CA THR A 14 25.35 -0.51 17.07
C THR A 14 25.52 -1.20 15.70
N LEU A 15 24.44 -1.27 14.89
CA LEU A 15 24.51 -1.88 13.55
C LEU A 15 25.46 -1.14 12.59
N ARG A 16 25.51 0.19 12.66
CA ARG A 16 26.42 1.00 11.82
C ARG A 16 27.89 0.81 12.21
N HIS A 17 28.17 0.68 13.50
CA HIS A 17 29.52 0.43 14.00
C HIS A 17 30.03 -0.97 13.61
N THR A 18 29.18 -1.99 13.65
CA THR A 18 29.56 -3.37 13.30
C THR A 18 29.86 -3.54 11.82
N ILE A 19 29.08 -2.93 10.92
CA ILE A 19 29.27 -3.02 9.47
C ILE A 19 30.60 -2.37 9.02
N SER A 20 31.03 -1.30 9.69
CA SER A 20 32.33 -0.67 9.40
C SER A 20 33.54 -1.55 9.75
N THR A 21 33.35 -2.60 10.58
CA THR A 21 34.44 -3.44 11.09
C THR A 21 34.59 -4.77 10.35
N SER A 22 33.71 -5.13 9.41
CA SER A 22 33.67 -6.46 8.79
C SER A 22 34.42 -6.60 7.45
N SER A 23 35.37 -5.70 7.13
CA SER A 23 36.07 -5.70 5.84
C SER A 23 37.38 -6.52 5.79
N SER A 24 37.78 -7.23 6.84
CA SER A 24 39.00 -8.07 6.78
C SER A 24 38.96 -9.26 7.75
N GLY A 25 39.05 -10.46 7.17
CA GLY A 25 39.72 -11.67 7.68
C GLY A 25 39.47 -12.16 9.12
N ASP A 26 38.85 -13.33 9.24
CA ASP A 26 38.96 -14.31 10.33
C ASP A 26 39.27 -13.75 11.73
N VAL A 27 38.30 -13.07 12.32
CA VAL A 27 38.33 -12.69 13.74
C VAL A 27 37.53 -13.72 14.53
N ALA A 28 38.20 -14.40 15.47
CA ALA A 28 37.53 -15.20 16.49
C ALA A 28 36.50 -14.32 17.21
N VAL A 29 35.22 -14.55 16.93
CA VAL A 29 34.11 -13.75 17.48
C VAL A 29 34.20 -13.81 19.00
N SER A 30 34.47 -12.65 19.64
CA SER A 30 34.59 -12.58 21.10
C SER A 30 33.31 -13.08 21.77
N PRO A 31 33.39 -13.62 23.00
CA PRO A 31 32.21 -14.07 23.74
C PRO A 31 31.12 -13.01 23.83
N SER A 32 31.51 -11.75 24.05
CA SER A 32 30.60 -10.60 24.10
C SER A 32 29.86 -10.35 22.78
N THR A 33 30.53 -10.55 21.65
CA THR A 33 29.91 -10.39 20.32
C THR A 33 28.91 -11.51 20.04
N ARG A 34 29.21 -12.76 20.45
CA ARG A 34 28.26 -13.88 20.38
C ARG A 34 27.02 -13.65 21.24
N GLU A 35 27.19 -13.13 22.44
CA GLU A 35 26.07 -12.76 23.32
C GLU A 35 25.18 -11.68 22.68
N LEU A 36 25.79 -10.66 22.08
CA LEU A 36 25.07 -9.61 21.35
C LEU A 36 24.23 -10.17 20.19
N TYR A 37 24.79 -11.06 19.37
CA TYR A 37 24.06 -11.72 18.29
C TYR A 37 22.89 -12.54 18.83
N ASN A 38 23.11 -13.35 19.86
CA ASN A 38 22.05 -14.15 20.47
C ASN A 38 20.92 -13.28 21.07
N GLU A 39 21.26 -12.13 21.65
CA GLU A 39 20.24 -11.18 22.12
C GLU A 39 19.46 -10.54 20.97
N LEU A 40 20.13 -10.19 19.88
CA LEU A 40 19.50 -9.61 18.71
C LEU A 40 18.54 -10.61 18.05
N ASP A 41 18.96 -11.86 17.87
CA ASP A 41 18.14 -12.94 17.31
C ASP A 41 16.90 -13.16 18.17
N LYS A 42 17.05 -13.22 19.50
CA LYS A 42 15.92 -13.31 20.43
C LYS A 42 14.98 -12.12 20.31
N LYS A 43 15.49 -10.89 20.17
CA LYS A 43 14.67 -9.68 20.02
C LYS A 43 13.93 -9.65 18.69
N ILE A 44 14.58 -10.07 17.59
CA ILE A 44 13.96 -10.17 16.26
C ILE A 44 12.83 -11.19 16.30
N ASN A 45 13.13 -12.40 16.78
CA ASN A 45 12.19 -13.51 16.82
C ASN A 45 11.06 -13.33 17.86
N SER A 46 11.06 -12.27 18.66
CA SER A 46 9.99 -11.95 19.63
C SER A 46 9.28 -10.62 19.35
N TYR A 47 9.57 -9.99 18.20
CA TYR A 47 8.98 -8.72 17.83
C TYR A 47 7.65 -8.91 17.09
N PRO A 48 6.59 -8.14 17.40
CA PRO A 48 6.53 -7.06 18.39
C PRO A 48 6.35 -7.56 19.83
N PRO A 49 7.01 -6.91 20.81
CA PRO A 49 6.91 -7.31 22.22
C PRO A 49 5.47 -7.19 22.73
N GLY A 50 5.03 -8.18 23.50
CA GLY A 50 3.69 -8.19 24.13
C GLY A 50 2.54 -8.63 23.22
N ARG A 51 2.83 -9.09 21.99
CA ARG A 51 1.82 -9.70 21.10
C ARG A 51 1.98 -11.23 21.07
N PRO A 52 0.89 -12.00 20.81
CA PRO A 52 0.94 -13.47 20.75
C PRO A 52 1.53 -14.01 19.44
N TYR A 53 2.08 -13.14 18.59
CA TYR A 53 2.64 -13.49 17.28
C TYR A 53 3.90 -12.66 17.02
N ASN A 54 4.81 -13.23 16.23
CA ASN A 54 6.01 -12.55 15.76
C ASN A 54 5.81 -12.14 14.29
N VAL A 55 6.35 -11.00 13.90
CA VAL A 55 6.25 -10.49 12.51
C VAL A 55 7.58 -10.52 11.77
N ALA A 56 8.67 -10.84 12.47
CA ALA A 56 10.00 -10.96 11.92
C ALA A 56 10.68 -12.21 12.45
N ILE A 57 11.47 -12.85 11.59
CA ILE A 57 12.33 -13.98 11.95
C ILE A 57 13.72 -13.76 11.35
N ASP A 58 14.75 -14.10 12.11
CA ASP A 58 16.16 -13.98 11.70
C ASP A 58 16.50 -14.83 10.46
N THR A 59 15.95 -16.04 10.39
CA THR A 59 16.13 -17.01 9.30
C THR A 59 15.55 -16.55 7.98
N ALA A 60 14.64 -15.57 7.99
CA ALA A 60 14.11 -14.93 6.80
C ALA A 60 14.31 -13.41 6.87
N PRO A 61 15.51 -12.90 6.54
CA PRO A 61 15.86 -11.48 6.66
C PRO A 61 14.90 -10.54 5.93
N VAL A 62 14.25 -11.01 4.86
CA VAL A 62 13.22 -10.26 4.12
C VAL A 62 12.05 -9.81 5.01
N THR A 63 11.76 -10.54 6.09
CA THR A 63 10.71 -10.19 7.07
C THR A 63 11.10 -8.98 7.93
N ILE A 64 12.40 -8.78 8.17
CA ILE A 64 12.97 -7.63 8.87
C ILE A 64 13.07 -6.43 7.91
N GLU A 65 13.43 -6.68 6.65
CA GLU A 65 13.51 -5.64 5.62
C GLU A 65 12.13 -5.07 5.27
N ARG A 66 11.08 -5.90 5.36
CA ARG A 66 9.69 -5.54 5.01
C ARG A 66 8.75 -5.76 6.19
N MET A 67 9.02 -5.06 7.28
CA MET A 67 8.17 -5.12 8.47
C MET A 67 6.72 -4.78 8.15
N PRO A 68 5.76 -5.65 8.50
CA PRO A 68 4.35 -5.30 8.39
C PRO A 68 4.01 -4.24 9.43
N TYR A 69 2.95 -3.48 9.14
CA TYR A 69 2.47 -2.47 10.09
C TYR A 69 1.93 -3.11 11.36
N ILE A 70 2.37 -2.57 12.49
CA ILE A 70 1.86 -2.93 13.80
C ILE A 70 1.12 -1.71 14.36
N PRO A 71 -0.19 -1.82 14.64
CA PRO A 71 -0.93 -0.73 15.26
C PRO A 71 -0.38 -0.41 16.64
N SER A 72 -0.24 0.89 16.91
CA SER A 72 0.18 1.39 18.22
C SER A 72 -0.95 1.27 19.23
N GLU A 73 -0.61 1.17 20.52
CA GLU A 73 -1.59 1.21 21.61
C GLU A 73 -2.27 2.59 21.61
N GLY A 74 -3.50 2.66 21.11
CA GLY A 74 -4.25 3.92 20.94
C GLY A 74 -4.71 4.24 19.52
N ASP A 75 -4.35 3.42 18.52
CA ASP A 75 -4.91 3.56 17.17
C ASP A 75 -6.44 3.40 17.19
N LYS A 76 -7.15 4.35 16.56
CA LYS A 76 -8.62 4.37 16.52
C LYS A 76 -9.18 3.33 15.53
N LEU A 77 -8.35 2.87 14.61
CA LEU A 77 -8.74 1.93 13.58
C LEU A 77 -8.63 0.48 14.08
N ILE A 78 -9.79 -0.16 14.24
CA ILE A 78 -9.88 -1.59 14.54
C ILE A 78 -9.44 -2.39 13.31
N ASP A 79 -8.55 -3.36 13.54
CA ASP A 79 -8.00 -4.31 12.55
C ASP A 79 -7.49 -3.64 11.26
N PRO A 80 -6.40 -2.86 11.33
CA PRO A 80 -5.89 -2.09 10.19
C PRO A 80 -5.42 -2.94 9.00
N GLY A 81 -5.10 -4.23 9.24
CA GLY A 81 -4.71 -5.17 8.19
C GLY A 81 -5.90 -5.83 7.48
N THR A 82 -7.12 -5.65 7.98
CA THR A 82 -8.32 -6.27 7.38
C THR A 82 -8.78 -5.46 6.17
N ALA A 83 -8.87 -6.14 5.02
CA ALA A 83 -9.38 -5.55 3.79
C ALA A 83 -10.87 -5.19 3.94
N ARG A 84 -11.22 -3.92 3.71
CA ARG A 84 -12.59 -3.41 3.85
C ARG A 84 -13.25 -3.26 2.50
N ALA A 85 -14.44 -3.87 2.34
CA ALA A 85 -15.10 -3.95 1.03
C ALA A 85 -15.58 -2.59 0.51
N SER A 86 -16.30 -1.82 1.34
CA SER A 86 -16.99 -0.59 0.92
C SER A 86 -16.51 0.67 1.64
N ILE A 87 -15.50 0.57 2.51
CA ILE A 87 -15.01 1.70 3.31
C ILE A 87 -13.48 1.80 3.20
N ALA A 88 -12.99 2.92 2.66
CA ALA A 88 -11.57 3.26 2.69
C ALA A 88 -11.18 3.88 4.05
N ALA A 89 -11.09 3.06 5.09
CA ALA A 89 -10.81 3.56 6.44
C ALA A 89 -9.32 3.81 6.69
N ASP A 90 -9.01 4.95 7.31
CA ASP A 90 -7.69 5.26 7.87
C ASP A 90 -7.80 5.72 9.33
N ASN A 91 -6.67 6.12 9.95
CA ASN A 91 -6.66 6.52 11.35
C ASN A 91 -7.36 7.88 11.62
N GLN A 92 -7.48 8.73 10.59
CA GLN A 92 -8.17 10.03 10.65
C GLN A 92 -9.66 9.89 10.29
N HIS A 93 -9.98 9.00 9.36
CA HIS A 93 -11.30 8.72 8.81
C HIS A 93 -11.62 7.23 8.99
N THR A 94 -11.91 6.83 10.24
CA THR A 94 -12.17 5.42 10.60
C THR A 94 -13.42 4.83 9.92
N HIS A 95 -14.32 5.70 9.44
CA HIS A 95 -15.54 5.35 8.72
C HIS A 95 -15.48 5.70 7.22
N GLY A 96 -14.28 6.00 6.69
CA GLY A 96 -14.09 6.48 5.31
C GLY A 96 -14.65 7.88 5.09
N THR A 97 -14.84 8.25 3.82
CA THR A 97 -15.43 9.55 3.44
C THR A 97 -16.90 9.60 3.86
N THR A 98 -17.23 10.47 4.82
CA THR A 98 -18.59 10.68 5.32
C THR A 98 -19.24 11.95 4.77
N ASP A 99 -18.47 12.79 4.08
CA ASP A 99 -18.96 14.02 3.43
C ASP A 99 -20.15 13.72 2.52
N GLY A 100 -21.24 14.45 2.71
CA GLY A 100 -22.48 14.26 1.92
C GLY A 100 -23.12 12.88 2.05
N GLY A 101 -22.77 12.07 3.07
CA GLY A 101 -23.29 10.71 3.24
C GLY A 101 -22.66 9.68 2.29
N TRP A 102 -21.51 9.98 1.69
CA TRP A 102 -20.85 9.16 0.66
C TRP A 102 -20.72 7.68 1.03
N ALA A 103 -20.16 7.38 2.22
CA ALA A 103 -20.04 6.01 2.71
C ALA A 103 -21.38 5.25 2.85
N GLY A 104 -22.47 5.97 3.15
CA GLY A 104 -23.81 5.38 3.25
C GLY A 104 -24.44 5.10 1.90
N ILE A 105 -24.26 6.02 0.94
CA ILE A 105 -24.84 5.92 -0.41
C ILE A 105 -24.17 4.79 -1.20
N ARG A 106 -22.84 4.65 -1.10
CA ARG A 106 -22.06 3.66 -1.88
C ARG A 106 -21.69 2.40 -1.11
N LYS A 107 -22.44 2.07 -0.06
CA LYS A 107 -22.18 0.89 0.79
C LYS A 107 -22.21 -0.46 0.06
N MET A 108 -22.87 -0.53 -1.10
CA MET A 108 -23.01 -1.72 -1.94
C MET A 108 -21.96 -1.79 -3.07
N GLU A 109 -21.06 -0.81 -3.14
CA GLU A 109 -19.97 -0.79 -4.11
C GLU A 109 -18.64 -1.08 -3.38
N THR A 110 -17.75 -1.78 -4.06
CA THR A 110 -16.39 -1.95 -3.55
C THR A 110 -15.63 -0.62 -3.58
N VAL A 111 -14.61 -0.45 -2.75
CA VAL A 111 -13.86 0.81 -2.71
C VAL A 111 -13.23 1.14 -4.07
N VAL A 112 -12.78 0.14 -4.84
CA VAL A 112 -12.28 0.39 -6.20
C VAL A 112 -13.38 0.87 -7.15
N GLN A 113 -14.62 0.37 -7.02
CA GLN A 113 -15.75 0.86 -7.80
C GLN A 113 -16.12 2.29 -7.41
N GLN A 114 -16.09 2.61 -6.11
CA GLN A 114 -16.27 3.98 -5.64
C GLN A 114 -15.19 4.91 -6.19
N HIS A 115 -13.94 4.46 -6.30
CA HIS A 115 -12.87 5.22 -6.94
C HIS A 115 -13.17 5.48 -8.43
N CYS A 116 -13.60 4.45 -9.16
CA CYS A 116 -13.96 4.57 -10.57
C CYS A 116 -15.15 5.51 -10.82
N SER A 117 -16.04 5.66 -9.84
CA SER A 117 -17.20 6.54 -9.95
C SER A 117 -16.88 8.03 -10.13
N TYR A 118 -15.65 8.46 -9.79
CA TYR A 118 -15.19 9.81 -10.12
C TYR A 118 -15.13 10.04 -11.64
N PHE A 119 -14.78 8.99 -12.39
CA PHE A 119 -14.63 9.02 -13.84
C PHE A 119 -15.97 8.81 -14.55
N ASP A 120 -16.84 7.93 -14.03
CA ASP A 120 -18.20 7.66 -14.55
C ASP A 120 -19.23 8.65 -13.98
N GLN A 121 -19.32 9.82 -14.62
CA GLN A 121 -20.12 10.95 -14.11
C GLN A 121 -21.63 10.79 -14.32
N ASP A 122 -22.03 10.01 -15.32
CA ASP A 122 -23.41 9.66 -15.64
C ASP A 122 -23.86 8.37 -14.93
N GLY A 123 -22.94 7.63 -14.30
CA GLY A 123 -23.25 6.56 -13.35
C GLY A 123 -23.77 5.28 -14.01
N HIS A 124 -23.39 5.05 -15.26
CA HIS A 124 -23.86 3.90 -16.05
C HIS A 124 -22.93 2.69 -15.94
N GLY A 125 -21.83 2.79 -15.20
CA GLY A 125 -20.90 1.71 -14.92
C GLY A 125 -19.86 1.47 -16.03
N ILE A 126 -19.76 2.37 -17.01
CA ILE A 126 -18.83 2.29 -18.13
C ILE A 126 -18.07 3.60 -18.22
N ILE A 127 -16.74 3.55 -18.37
CA ILE A 127 -15.91 4.75 -18.53
C ILE A 127 -15.40 4.77 -19.97
N TYR A 128 -15.82 5.76 -20.74
CA TYR A 128 -15.27 6.04 -22.07
C TYR A 128 -13.99 6.86 -21.97
N PRO A 129 -13.13 6.84 -23.01
CA PRO A 129 -11.94 7.71 -23.04
C PRO A 129 -12.27 9.19 -22.84
N GLN A 130 -13.42 9.66 -23.35
CA GLN A 130 -13.89 11.03 -23.13
C GLN A 130 -14.15 11.34 -21.66
N ASP A 131 -14.69 10.38 -20.89
CA ASP A 131 -14.99 10.55 -19.48
C ASP A 131 -13.70 10.67 -18.67
N THR A 132 -12.72 9.82 -18.98
CA THR A 132 -11.36 9.92 -18.42
C THR A 132 -10.72 11.26 -18.72
N LEU A 133 -10.84 11.74 -19.97
CA LEU A 133 -10.30 13.03 -20.37
C LEU A 133 -10.96 14.17 -19.58
N ILE A 134 -12.29 14.20 -19.50
CA ILE A 134 -13.03 15.21 -18.76
C ILE A 134 -12.68 15.15 -17.26
N ALA A 135 -12.59 13.97 -16.67
CA ALA A 135 -12.24 13.77 -15.27
C ALA A 135 -10.82 14.26 -14.95
N CYS A 136 -9.83 13.98 -15.81
CA CYS A 136 -8.47 14.52 -15.70
C CYS A 136 -8.45 16.05 -15.84
N ARG A 137 -9.26 16.60 -16.75
CA ARG A 137 -9.39 18.06 -16.92
C ARG A 137 -10.02 18.72 -15.70
N LYS A 138 -11.04 18.09 -15.10
CA LYS A 138 -11.69 18.54 -13.85
C LYS A 138 -10.75 18.47 -12.64
N TRP A 139 -9.82 17.50 -12.62
CA TRP A 139 -8.75 17.41 -11.62
C TRP A 139 -7.74 18.57 -11.72
N GLY A 140 -7.70 19.27 -12.86
CA GLY A 140 -6.82 20.41 -13.09
C GLY A 140 -5.58 20.08 -13.92
N TRP A 141 -5.51 18.91 -14.56
CA TRP A 141 -4.39 18.57 -15.45
C TRP A 141 -4.47 19.34 -16.77
N GLY A 142 -3.30 19.67 -17.33
CA GLY A 142 -3.19 20.25 -18.68
C GLY A 142 -3.74 19.31 -19.75
N ILE A 143 -4.09 19.84 -20.92
CA ILE A 143 -4.72 19.05 -22.00
C ILE A 143 -3.82 17.89 -22.47
N PHE A 144 -2.51 18.13 -22.61
CA PHE A 144 -1.55 17.10 -23.03
C PHE A 144 -1.41 15.99 -21.99
N LEU A 145 -1.28 16.34 -20.70
CA LEU A 145 -1.19 15.36 -19.62
C LEU A 145 -2.50 14.55 -19.49
N SER A 146 -3.64 15.21 -19.67
CA SER A 146 -4.95 14.57 -19.63
C SER A 146 -5.13 13.59 -20.79
N ALA A 147 -4.72 13.97 -22.00
CA ALA A 147 -4.77 13.09 -23.18
C ALA A 147 -3.83 11.88 -23.03
N LEU A 148 -2.60 12.11 -22.55
CA LEU A 148 -1.65 11.04 -22.29
C LEU A 148 -2.17 10.06 -21.23
N ALA A 149 -2.71 10.58 -20.12
CA ALA A 149 -3.30 9.75 -19.07
C ALA A 149 -4.50 8.96 -19.58
N THR A 150 -5.39 9.60 -20.35
CA THR A 150 -6.53 8.94 -20.99
C THR A 150 -6.08 7.76 -21.86
N PHE A 151 -5.07 7.98 -22.69
CA PHE A 151 -4.50 6.92 -23.52
C PHE A 151 -3.97 5.76 -22.68
N ILE A 152 -3.14 6.05 -21.66
CA ILE A 152 -2.55 5.02 -20.80
C ILE A 152 -3.63 4.24 -20.04
N ILE A 153 -4.60 4.92 -19.43
CA ILE A 153 -5.62 4.31 -18.58
C ILE A 153 -6.57 3.45 -19.43
N ASN A 154 -7.16 4.01 -20.48
CA ASN A 154 -8.18 3.30 -21.25
C ASN A 154 -7.60 2.15 -22.08
N VAL A 155 -6.42 2.31 -22.68
CA VAL A 155 -5.80 1.22 -23.45
C VAL A 155 -5.43 0.04 -22.57
N ASN A 156 -4.89 0.27 -21.37
CA ASN A 156 -4.44 -0.80 -20.49
C ASN A 156 -5.58 -1.45 -19.68
N LEU A 157 -6.62 -0.69 -19.31
CA LEU A 157 -7.70 -1.20 -18.45
C LEU A 157 -8.93 -1.68 -19.24
N SER A 158 -9.08 -1.32 -20.51
CA SER A 158 -10.25 -1.74 -21.29
C SER A 158 -10.32 -3.26 -21.47
N TYR A 159 -9.22 -3.90 -21.88
CA TYR A 159 -9.22 -5.34 -22.12
C TYR A 159 -9.44 -6.17 -20.84
N PRO A 160 -8.73 -5.92 -19.72
CA PRO A 160 -8.95 -6.69 -18.48
C PRO A 160 -10.36 -6.56 -17.88
N THR A 161 -11.04 -5.43 -18.12
CA THR A 161 -12.40 -5.20 -17.59
C THR A 161 -13.50 -5.70 -18.50
N GLN A 162 -13.19 -6.03 -19.76
CA GLN A 162 -14.18 -6.58 -20.65
C GLN A 162 -14.54 -8.03 -20.29
N SER A 163 -15.78 -8.43 -20.53
CA SER A 163 -16.24 -9.82 -20.37
C SER A 163 -15.96 -10.72 -21.59
N GLY A 164 -15.76 -10.12 -22.77
CA GLY A 164 -15.52 -10.83 -24.03
C GLY A 164 -14.03 -11.05 -24.34
N TRP A 165 -13.77 -11.93 -25.32
CA TRP A 165 -12.42 -12.29 -25.77
C TRP A 165 -11.77 -11.30 -26.75
N LEU A 166 -12.58 -10.57 -27.53
CA LEU A 166 -12.07 -9.57 -28.49
C LEU A 166 -11.80 -8.23 -27.81
N PRO A 167 -10.76 -7.47 -28.17
CA PRO A 167 -10.54 -6.14 -27.59
C PRO A 167 -11.67 -5.17 -27.92
N ASP A 168 -12.03 -4.29 -26.97
CA ASP A 168 -13.04 -3.25 -27.19
C ASP A 168 -12.48 -2.16 -28.12
N PRO A 169 -13.04 -1.96 -29.33
CA PRO A 169 -12.56 -0.93 -30.26
C PRO A 169 -12.74 0.50 -29.72
N PHE A 170 -13.60 0.70 -28.72
CA PHE A 170 -13.83 2.00 -28.08
C PHE A 170 -13.03 2.20 -26.79
N PHE A 171 -12.17 1.25 -26.40
CA PHE A 171 -11.36 1.31 -25.19
C PHE A 171 -12.16 1.66 -23.93
N ARG A 172 -13.37 1.08 -23.81
CA ARG A 172 -14.26 1.29 -22.64
C ARG A 172 -13.78 0.47 -21.46
N ILE A 173 -13.92 1.02 -20.26
CA ILE A 173 -13.61 0.34 -19.00
C ILE A 173 -14.92 0.01 -18.29
N TYR A 174 -15.10 -1.26 -17.89
CA TYR A 174 -16.32 -1.72 -17.23
C TYR A 174 -16.11 -1.79 -15.71
N ILE A 175 -16.78 -0.91 -14.96
CA ILE A 175 -16.60 -0.76 -13.51
C ILE A 175 -16.95 -2.05 -12.76
N ASN A 176 -17.96 -2.80 -13.23
CA ASN A 176 -18.36 -4.08 -12.63
C ASN A 176 -17.21 -5.09 -12.56
N ASN A 177 -16.31 -5.06 -13.54
CA ASN A 177 -15.20 -5.99 -13.68
C ASN A 177 -13.85 -5.35 -13.30
N VAL A 178 -13.84 -4.14 -12.74
CA VAL A 178 -12.58 -3.40 -12.50
C VAL A 178 -11.63 -4.10 -11.53
N HIS A 179 -12.16 -4.97 -10.65
CA HIS A 179 -11.37 -5.85 -9.79
C HIS A 179 -10.40 -6.74 -10.59
N LYS A 180 -10.74 -7.14 -11.82
CA LYS A 180 -9.88 -7.91 -12.74
C LYS A 180 -8.72 -7.10 -13.31
N ALA A 181 -8.87 -5.78 -13.38
CA ALA A 181 -7.87 -4.87 -13.91
C ALA A 181 -6.74 -4.58 -12.91
N LYS A 182 -6.81 -5.17 -11.71
CA LYS A 182 -5.77 -5.03 -10.71
C LYS A 182 -4.51 -5.76 -11.16
N HIS A 183 -3.54 -5.01 -11.66
CA HIS A 183 -2.17 -5.47 -11.76
C HIS A 183 -1.50 -5.46 -10.38
N GLY A 184 -0.67 -6.46 -10.11
CA GLY A 184 0.17 -6.52 -8.91
C GLY A 184 1.20 -5.39 -8.93
N SER A 185 0.79 -4.19 -8.52
CA SER A 185 1.67 -3.06 -8.27
C SER A 185 1.98 -2.96 -6.77
N ASP A 186 3.16 -2.43 -6.45
CA ASP A 186 3.68 -2.23 -5.09
C ASP A 186 2.79 -1.40 -4.16
N SER A 187 1.71 -0.81 -4.69
CA SER A 187 0.75 -0.04 -3.90
C SER A 187 -0.17 -0.92 -3.06
N MET A 188 -0.47 -2.17 -3.46
CA MET A 188 -1.41 -3.14 -2.86
C MET A 188 -2.61 -2.51 -2.13
N SER A 189 -3.11 -1.36 -2.62
CA SER A 189 -4.12 -0.56 -1.90
C SER A 189 -5.52 -1.16 -2.00
N PHE A 190 -5.72 -2.08 -2.94
CA PHE A 190 -6.93 -2.89 -3.08
C PHE A 190 -6.54 -4.37 -3.10
N ASP A 191 -7.38 -5.27 -2.58
CA ASP A 191 -7.25 -6.71 -2.79
C ASP A 191 -7.80 -7.14 -4.16
N ASN A 192 -7.73 -8.43 -4.50
CA ASN A 192 -8.19 -8.93 -5.81
C ASN A 192 -9.72 -8.85 -6.00
N GLU A 193 -10.45 -8.63 -4.90
CA GLU A 193 -11.89 -8.46 -4.88
C GLU A 193 -12.29 -6.97 -4.88
N GLY A 194 -11.31 -6.05 -4.95
CA GLY A 194 -11.55 -4.60 -4.97
C GLY A 194 -11.75 -3.96 -3.60
N ARG A 195 -11.49 -4.69 -2.51
CA ARG A 195 -11.58 -4.19 -1.14
C ARG A 195 -10.35 -3.34 -0.83
N PHE A 196 -10.52 -2.24 -0.10
CA PHE A 196 -9.40 -1.41 0.31
C PHE A 196 -8.56 -2.12 1.36
N VAL A 197 -7.27 -2.24 1.08
CA VAL A 197 -6.26 -2.72 2.02
C VAL A 197 -5.42 -1.51 2.40
N ARG A 198 -5.43 -1.17 3.68
CA ARG A 198 -4.58 -0.09 4.16
C ARG A 198 -3.13 -0.54 4.11
N ASN A 199 -2.43 -0.10 3.07
CA ASN A 199 -1.00 -0.35 2.94
C ASN A 199 -0.25 0.70 3.73
N VAL A 200 0.09 0.39 4.99
CA VAL A 200 0.75 1.37 5.86
C VAL A 200 2.24 1.37 5.54
N ARG A 201 2.63 2.21 4.57
CA ARG A 201 4.03 2.61 4.46
C ARG A 201 4.35 3.57 5.60
N HIS A 202 5.43 3.29 6.31
CA HIS A 202 6.00 4.21 7.28
C HIS A 202 6.17 5.61 6.66
N PRO A 203 5.56 6.67 7.21
CA PRO A 203 5.93 8.03 6.87
C PRO A 203 7.31 8.31 7.48
N GLY A 204 8.39 8.04 6.73
CA GLY A 204 9.72 8.32 7.28
C GLY A 204 10.99 8.05 6.46
N LYS A 205 10.97 7.36 5.31
CA LYS A 205 12.25 7.00 4.65
C LYS A 205 12.31 7.03 3.12
N TYR A 206 11.75 8.04 2.45
CA TYR A 206 12.15 8.35 1.06
C TYR A 206 12.10 9.87 0.80
N LYS A 207 13.09 10.58 1.33
CA LYS A 207 13.56 11.86 0.78
C LYS A 207 15.06 11.75 0.68
N ASN A 208 15.54 11.37 -0.51
CA ASN A 208 16.87 11.62 -1.09
C ASN A 208 16.97 10.75 -2.36
N LEU A 209 16.33 11.23 -3.42
CA LEU A 209 16.90 11.25 -4.77
C LEU A 209 17.02 12.73 -5.14
#